data_AF-A0A8T6XIT2-F1
#
_entry.id   AF-A0A8T6XIT2-F1
#
_cell.length_a   1.000
_cell.length_b   1.000
_cell.length_c   1.000
_cell.angle_alpha   90.00
_cell.angle_beta   90.00
_cell.angle_gamma   90.00
#
_symmetry.space_group_name_H-M   'P 1'
#
loop_
_entity.id
_entity.type
_entity.pdbx_description
1 polymer ?
#
loop_
_entity_poly.entity_id
_entity_poly.type
_entity_poly.pdbx_seq_one_letter_code
_entity_poly.pdbx_strand_id
1 'polypeptide(L)'
;MTEKSESNEWYLPKSLFIKYCKLVNLRPKPDVAATKKYHLCEYYFTEEDDALKQEWLIKAGTKKTGIWVNPPLKRMMTKKFVNKACQQWIKHNLNILMIIPTGVISRKYFRNIWKLFKRGYFVDIIPIDRPHFIHNGEIGDQARNDYILLVFRKRYI
;
A
#
# COMPACT_ATOMS: atom_id res chain seq x y z
N MET A 1 19.84 14.18 -27.64
CA MET A 1 19.62 14.52 -26.21
C MET A 1 18.27 13.93 -25.82
N THR A 2 18.26 12.88 -24.99
CA THR A 2 17.01 12.30 -24.49
C THR A 2 16.62 13.07 -23.24
N GLU A 3 15.53 13.84 -23.31
CA GLU A 3 14.93 14.47 -22.13
C GLU A 3 14.64 13.38 -21.09
N LYS A 4 15.37 13.41 -19.96
CA LYS A 4 14.94 12.68 -18.76
C LYS A 4 13.67 13.38 -18.30
N SER A 5 12.50 12.82 -18.63
CA SER A 5 11.27 13.24 -17.98
C SER A 5 11.40 12.96 -16.49
N GLU A 6 11.47 14.01 -15.69
CA GLU A 6 11.48 13.90 -14.23
C GLU A 6 10.13 13.32 -13.80
N SER A 7 10.16 12.07 -13.31
CA SER A 7 8.95 11.45 -12.81
C SER A 7 8.64 12.04 -11.44
N ASN A 8 7.47 12.65 -11.25
CA ASN A 8 7.01 13.14 -9.94
C ASN A 8 6.67 12.02 -8.94
N GLU A 9 7.05 10.78 -9.24
CA GLU A 9 6.76 9.60 -8.45
C GLU A 9 7.92 9.23 -7.51
N TRP A 10 7.54 8.64 -6.39
CA TRP A 10 8.44 8.26 -5.31
C TRP A 10 8.18 6.79 -4.98
N TYR A 11 9.23 5.98 -5.05
CA TYR A 11 9.12 4.53 -4.93
C TYR A 11 9.76 4.03 -3.64
N LEU A 12 9.12 3.07 -2.97
CA LEU A 12 9.68 2.51 -1.75
C LEU A 12 10.87 1.58 -2.11
N PRO A 13 12.04 1.71 -1.47
CA PRO A 13 13.14 0.76 -1.62
C PRO A 13 12.71 -0.67 -1.30
N LYS A 14 13.20 -1.63 -2.11
CA LYS A 14 12.91 -3.06 -1.92
C LYS A 14 13.34 -3.58 -0.54
N SER A 15 14.42 -3.05 0.02
CA SER A 15 14.88 -3.39 1.38
C SER A 15 13.86 -3.03 2.46
N LEU A 16 13.25 -1.83 2.37
CA LEU A 16 12.19 -1.40 3.28
C LEU A 16 10.92 -2.22 3.09
N PHE A 17 10.53 -2.49 1.84
CA PHE A 17 9.41 -3.39 1.55
C PHE A 17 9.60 -4.77 2.21
N ILE A 18 10.79 -5.37 2.08
CA ILE A 18 11.13 -6.66 2.71
C ILE A 18 11.09 -6.54 4.24
N LYS A 19 11.64 -5.46 4.82
CA LYS A 19 11.57 -5.18 6.28
C LYS A 19 10.12 -5.18 6.76
N TYR A 20 9.23 -4.47 6.06
CA TYR A 20 7.81 -4.38 6.43
C TYR A 20 7.08 -5.70 6.28
N CYS A 21 7.32 -6.44 5.19
CA CYS A 21 6.74 -7.77 5.00
C CYS A 21 7.13 -8.74 6.12
N LYS A 22 8.40 -8.70 6.55
CA LYS A 22 8.91 -9.49 7.69
C LYS A 22 8.24 -9.06 8.99
N LEU A 23 8.18 -7.75 9.26
CA LEU A 23 7.56 -7.17 10.46
C LEU A 23 6.13 -7.68 10.68
N VAL A 24 5.36 -7.78 9.61
CA VAL A 24 3.95 -8.21 9.68
C VAL A 24 3.73 -9.68 9.31
N ASN A 25 4.79 -10.43 8.99
CA ASN A 25 4.73 -11.83 8.55
C ASN A 25 3.77 -12.06 7.36
N LEU A 26 3.80 -11.17 6.37
CA LEU A 26 3.04 -11.29 5.12
C LEU A 26 3.99 -11.41 3.92
N ARG A 27 3.50 -12.06 2.86
CA ARG A 27 4.18 -12.19 1.57
C ARG A 27 3.25 -11.71 0.46
N PRO A 28 3.24 -10.39 0.16
CA PRO A 28 2.40 -9.86 -0.88
C PRO A 28 2.72 -10.42 -2.26
N LYS A 29 1.71 -10.59 -3.11
CA LYS A 29 1.85 -11.14 -4.47
C LYS A 29 1.56 -10.11 -5.56
N PRO A 30 0.44 -9.36 -5.52
CA PRO A 30 0.31 -8.17 -6.34
C PRO A 30 0.76 -6.91 -5.59
N ASP A 31 1.54 -6.08 -6.28
CA ASP A 31 1.73 -4.65 -5.97
C ASP A 31 0.71 -3.85 -6.79
N VAL A 32 -0.32 -3.30 -6.15
CA VAL A 32 -1.48 -2.72 -6.86
C VAL A 32 -1.34 -1.22 -7.17
N ALA A 33 -0.15 -0.65 -6.94
CA ALA A 33 0.12 0.76 -7.21
C ALA A 33 1.57 0.93 -7.70
N ALA A 34 1.96 0.09 -8.66
CA ALA A 34 3.32 0.01 -9.17
C ALA A 34 3.45 0.73 -10.52
N THR A 35 4.68 0.77 -11.03
CA THR A 35 4.96 1.00 -12.44
C THR A 35 5.70 -0.21 -13.01
N LYS A 36 5.79 -0.32 -14.34
CA LYS A 36 6.59 -1.37 -15.01
C LYS A 36 8.05 -1.39 -14.55
N LYS A 37 8.60 -0.22 -14.24
CA LYS A 37 10.01 -0.06 -13.82
C LYS A 37 10.19 -0.29 -12.33
N TYR A 38 9.21 0.10 -11.51
CA TYR A 38 9.30 0.05 -10.06
C TYR A 38 8.09 -0.72 -9.51
N HIS A 39 8.25 -2.04 -9.44
CA HIS A 39 7.32 -2.95 -8.79
C HIS A 39 8.04 -3.75 -7.71
N LEU A 40 7.37 -3.97 -6.58
CA LEU A 40 7.95 -4.66 -5.42
C LEU A 40 7.58 -6.15 -5.36
N CYS A 41 6.56 -6.54 -6.12
CA CYS A 41 6.06 -7.89 -6.20
C CYS A 41 6.19 -8.48 -7.61
N GLU A 42 6.05 -9.79 -7.70
CA GLU A 42 6.10 -10.55 -8.95
C GLU A 42 4.95 -10.17 -9.89
N TYR A 43 3.75 -10.02 -9.33
CA TYR A 43 2.59 -9.48 -10.04
C TYR A 43 2.39 -8.03 -9.61
N TYR A 44 1.92 -7.20 -10.53
CA TYR A 44 1.68 -5.79 -10.23
C TYR A 44 0.64 -5.19 -11.17
N PHE A 45 0.02 -4.12 -10.70
CA PHE A 45 -0.84 -3.26 -11.50
C PHE A 45 -0.13 -1.94 -11.77
N THR A 46 -0.24 -1.51 -13.01
CA THR A 46 0.24 -0.25 -13.55
C THR A 46 -0.87 0.81 -13.54
N GLU A 47 -0.54 2.03 -13.95
CA GLU A 47 -1.56 3.09 -14.09
C GLU A 47 -2.62 2.69 -15.13
N GLU A 48 -2.20 2.01 -16.21
CA GLU A 48 -3.07 1.54 -17.29
C GLU A 48 -4.06 0.46 -16.83
N ASP A 49 -3.67 -0.39 -15.88
CA ASP A 49 -4.55 -1.41 -15.31
C ASP A 49 -5.68 -0.79 -14.46
N ASP A 50 -5.48 0.42 -13.95
CA ASP A 50 -6.36 1.14 -13.01
C ASP A 50 -6.83 0.24 -11.85
N ALA A 51 -5.92 0.00 -10.91
CA ALA A 51 -6.16 -0.83 -9.73
C ALA A 51 -7.41 -0.45 -8.91
N LEU A 52 -7.91 0.78 -9.02
CA LEU A 52 -9.13 1.20 -8.32
C LEU A 52 -10.39 0.61 -8.96
N LYS A 53 -10.34 0.28 -10.25
CA LYS A 53 -11.40 -0.41 -10.99
C LYS A 53 -11.27 -1.93 -10.98
N GLN A 54 -10.08 -2.47 -10.74
CA GLN A 54 -9.84 -3.92 -10.69
C GLN A 54 -10.28 -4.57 -9.38
N GLU A 55 -10.53 -5.88 -9.42
CA GLU A 55 -10.62 -6.73 -8.22
C GLU A 55 -9.23 -7.26 -7.85
N TRP A 56 -8.88 -7.22 -6.57
CA TRP A 56 -7.53 -7.58 -6.09
C TRP A 56 -7.44 -9.07 -5.73
N LEU A 57 -7.97 -9.93 -6.59
CA LEU A 57 -8.01 -11.35 -6.32
C LEU A 57 -6.61 -11.95 -6.42
N ILE A 58 -6.24 -12.73 -5.41
CA ILE A 58 -5.04 -13.56 -5.42
C ILE A 58 -5.44 -15.01 -5.66
N LYS A 59 -4.81 -15.68 -6.63
CA LYS A 59 -4.95 -17.15 -6.79
C LYS A 59 -4.51 -17.83 -5.49
N ALA A 60 -5.18 -18.93 -5.14
CA ALA A 60 -5.02 -19.72 -3.91
C ALA A 60 -3.67 -19.49 -3.21
N GLY A 61 -3.67 -18.59 -2.23
CA GLY A 61 -2.48 -18.20 -1.49
C GLY A 61 -2.40 -18.91 -0.14
N THR A 62 -1.21 -18.95 0.44
CA THR A 62 -1.03 -19.37 1.83
C THR A 62 -1.74 -18.40 2.79
N LYS A 63 -1.91 -18.78 4.07
CA LYS A 63 -2.38 -17.87 5.14
C LYS A 63 -1.62 -16.54 5.23
N LYS A 64 -0.37 -16.51 4.73
CA LYS A 64 0.53 -15.34 4.75
C LYS A 64 0.50 -14.52 3.46
N THR A 65 -0.18 -14.99 2.41
CA THR A 65 -0.24 -14.27 1.14
C THR A 65 -1.14 -13.04 1.27
N GLY A 66 -0.73 -11.92 0.66
CA GLY A 66 -1.50 -10.68 0.69
C GLY A 66 -1.28 -9.80 -0.53
N ILE A 67 -1.74 -8.56 -0.41
CA ILE A 67 -1.63 -7.50 -1.42
C ILE A 67 -0.76 -6.38 -0.85
N TRP A 68 0.14 -5.82 -1.66
CA TRP A 68 0.93 -4.66 -1.30
C TRP A 68 0.35 -3.40 -1.93
N VAL A 69 0.28 -2.32 -1.17
CA VAL A 69 -0.24 -1.03 -1.63
C VAL A 69 0.69 0.10 -1.19
N ASN A 70 1.42 0.67 -2.15
CA ASN A 70 2.14 1.93 -1.99
C ASN A 70 1.47 3.00 -2.89
N PRO A 71 0.35 3.61 -2.46
CA PRO A 71 -0.42 4.48 -3.33
C PRO A 71 0.40 5.71 -3.74
N PRO A 72 0.11 6.32 -4.91
CA PRO A 72 0.71 7.60 -5.27
C PRO A 72 0.53 8.62 -4.14
N LEU A 73 1.58 9.39 -3.84
CA LEU A 73 1.62 10.34 -2.72
C LEU A 73 0.69 11.56 -2.90
N LYS A 74 -0.17 11.55 -3.92
CA LYS A 74 -1.24 12.53 -4.13
C LYS A 74 -2.39 12.23 -3.15
N ARG A 75 -2.72 13.22 -2.32
CA ARG A 75 -3.74 13.13 -1.25
C ARG A 75 -5.05 12.44 -1.67
N MET A 76 -5.58 12.77 -2.85
CA MET A 76 -6.83 12.17 -3.34
C MET A 76 -6.67 10.69 -3.73
N MET A 77 -5.52 10.32 -4.29
CA MET A 77 -5.22 8.93 -4.66
C MET A 77 -5.05 8.06 -3.42
N THR A 78 -4.29 8.53 -2.42
CA THR A 78 -4.14 7.82 -1.14
C THR A 78 -5.50 7.50 -0.51
N LYS A 79 -6.44 8.45 -0.50
CA LYS A 79 -7.83 8.22 -0.04
C LYS A 79 -8.52 7.10 -0.83
N LYS A 80 -8.47 7.17 -2.15
CA LYS A 80 -9.16 6.21 -3.02
C LYS A 80 -8.64 4.79 -2.76
N PHE A 81 -7.33 4.63 -2.62
CA PHE A 81 -6.72 3.34 -2.30
C PHE A 81 -7.06 2.85 -0.89
N VAL A 82 -7.10 3.70 0.14
CA VAL A 82 -7.54 3.31 1.49
C VAL A 82 -8.98 2.79 1.46
N ASN A 83 -9.88 3.49 0.75
CA ASN A 83 -11.26 3.05 0.58
C ASN A 83 -11.36 1.73 -0.17
N LYS A 84 -10.59 1.58 -1.25
CA LYS A 84 -10.53 0.35 -2.04
C LYS A 84 -10.01 -0.82 -1.20
N ALA A 85 -8.96 -0.62 -0.40
CA ALA A 85 -8.45 -1.64 0.52
C ALA A 85 -9.52 -2.10 1.52
N CYS A 86 -10.27 -1.17 2.12
CA CYS A 86 -11.38 -1.51 3.01
C CYS A 86 -12.46 -2.35 2.29
N GLN A 87 -12.83 -1.95 1.07
CA GLN A 87 -13.82 -2.68 0.25
C GLN A 87 -13.33 -4.09 -0.09
N GLN A 88 -12.10 -4.22 -0.61
CA GLN A 88 -11.51 -5.48 -1.02
C GLN A 88 -11.34 -6.43 0.18
N TRP A 89 -10.91 -5.89 1.32
CA TRP A 89 -10.78 -6.67 2.55
C TRP A 89 -12.13 -7.23 3.04
N ILE A 90 -13.17 -6.39 3.05
CA ILE A 90 -14.50 -6.84 3.49
C ILE A 90 -15.09 -7.85 2.52
N LYS A 91 -15.02 -7.58 1.21
CA LYS A 91 -15.63 -8.39 0.16
C LYS A 91 -14.97 -9.76 0.02
N HIS A 92 -13.63 -9.80 0.05
CA HIS A 92 -12.86 -11.00 -0.30
C HIS A 92 -12.08 -11.61 0.85
N ASN A 93 -12.04 -10.95 2.01
CA ASN A 93 -11.33 -11.43 3.20
C ASN A 93 -9.86 -11.76 2.94
N LEU A 94 -9.12 -10.80 2.37
CA LEU A 94 -7.72 -10.94 1.96
C LEU A 94 -6.76 -10.24 2.93
N ASN A 95 -5.50 -10.65 3.00
CA ASN A 95 -4.49 -9.82 3.67
C ASN A 95 -4.12 -8.63 2.77
N ILE A 96 -4.06 -7.41 3.34
CA ILE A 96 -3.60 -6.22 2.63
C ILE A 96 -2.59 -5.49 3.52
N LEU A 97 -1.44 -5.17 2.95
CA LEU A 97 -0.40 -4.37 3.59
C LEU A 97 -0.25 -3.07 2.81
N MET A 98 -0.47 -1.94 3.47
CA MET A 98 -0.48 -0.63 2.84
C MET A 98 0.41 0.34 3.61
N ILE A 99 1.23 1.12 2.91
CA ILE A 99 2.02 2.21 3.48
C ILE A 99 1.38 3.57 3.16
N ILE A 100 1.20 4.44 4.16
CA ILE A 100 0.67 5.79 3.96
C ILE A 100 1.30 6.80 4.94
N PRO A 101 1.33 8.11 4.61
CA PRO A 101 1.70 9.15 5.57
C PRO A 101 0.72 9.21 6.75
N THR A 102 1.22 9.45 7.98
CA THR A 102 0.42 9.57 9.22
C THR A 102 -0.62 10.69 9.15
N GLY A 103 -0.31 11.80 8.47
CA GLY A 103 -1.25 12.92 8.28
C GLY A 103 -2.53 12.56 7.51
N VAL A 104 -2.63 11.34 6.97
CA VAL A 104 -3.85 10.79 6.36
C VAL A 104 -4.83 10.26 7.43
N ILE A 105 -4.34 9.88 8.62
CA ILE A 105 -5.12 9.31 9.74
C ILE A 105 -6.12 10.32 10.31
N SER A 106 -5.71 11.58 10.48
CA SER A 106 -6.53 12.64 11.08
C SER A 106 -7.65 13.17 10.18
N ARG A 107 -7.83 12.61 8.97
CA ARG A 107 -8.69 13.18 7.93
C ARG A 107 -9.95 12.34 7.69
N LYS A 108 -10.89 12.89 6.89
CA LYS A 108 -12.09 12.19 6.34
C LYS A 108 -11.78 10.83 5.67
N TYR A 109 -10.51 10.55 5.37
CA TYR A 109 -10.02 9.32 4.73
C TYR A 109 -10.09 8.10 5.64
N PHE A 110 -9.87 8.29 6.94
CA PHE A 110 -9.89 7.21 7.91
C PHE A 110 -11.31 6.85 8.37
N ARG A 111 -12.32 7.60 7.94
CA ARG A 111 -13.73 7.36 8.28
C ARG A 111 -14.16 5.93 8.02
N ASN A 112 -13.71 5.32 6.93
CA ASN A 112 -14.07 3.94 6.62
C ASN A 112 -13.38 2.95 7.56
N ILE A 113 -12.12 3.20 7.95
CA ILE A 113 -11.44 2.41 8.98
C ILE A 113 -12.14 2.58 10.33
N TRP A 114 -12.52 3.80 10.72
CA TRP A 114 -13.31 4.01 11.94
C TRP A 114 -14.66 3.28 11.92
N LYS A 115 -15.33 3.24 10.76
CA LYS A 115 -16.56 2.44 10.59
C LYS A 115 -16.29 0.94 10.73
N LEU A 116 -15.13 0.45 10.29
CA LEU A 116 -14.73 -0.94 10.48
C LEU A 116 -14.55 -1.24 11.98
N PHE A 117 -13.83 -0.37 12.71
CA PHE A 117 -13.64 -0.51 14.15
C PHE A 117 -14.95 -0.54 14.92
N LYS A 118 -15.89 0.36 14.59
CA LYS A 118 -17.24 0.37 15.19
C LYS A 118 -18.05 -0.89 14.93
N ARG A 119 -17.71 -1.66 13.90
CA ARG A 119 -18.35 -2.93 13.53
C ARG A 119 -17.59 -4.15 14.06
N GLY A 120 -16.60 -3.95 14.93
CA GLY A 120 -15.80 -5.03 15.52
C GLY A 120 -14.70 -5.58 14.60
N TYR A 121 -14.40 -4.91 13.49
CA TYR A 121 -13.28 -5.26 12.64
C TYR A 121 -12.01 -4.56 13.10
N PHE A 122 -10.86 -5.22 13.04
CA PHE A 122 -9.57 -4.66 13.43
C PHE A 122 -8.61 -4.55 12.25
N VAL A 123 -7.91 -3.42 12.16
CA VAL A 123 -6.86 -3.11 11.18
C VAL A 123 -5.66 -2.66 11.99
N ASP A 124 -4.53 -3.35 11.84
CA ASP A 124 -3.32 -2.98 12.58
C ASP A 124 -2.79 -1.66 12.01
N ILE A 125 -2.44 -0.73 12.89
CA ILE A 125 -1.80 0.55 12.54
C ILE A 125 -0.43 0.55 13.19
N ILE A 126 0.61 0.43 12.37
CA ILE A 126 1.98 0.29 12.87
C ILE A 126 2.78 1.52 12.43
N PRO A 127 3.20 2.40 13.37
CA PRO A 127 4.14 3.46 13.07
C PRO A 127 5.45 2.89 12.53
N ILE A 128 6.03 3.56 11.54
CA ILE A 128 7.32 3.18 10.95
C ILE A 128 8.22 4.41 10.81
N ASP A 129 9.53 4.16 10.75
CA ASP A 129 10.52 5.19 10.46
C ASP A 129 10.19 5.91 9.15
N ARG A 130 10.54 7.20 9.07
CA ARG A 130 10.35 7.98 7.83
C ARG A 130 11.24 7.38 6.72
N PRO A 131 10.64 6.83 5.66
CA PRO A 131 11.39 6.16 4.61
C PRO A 131 12.17 7.17 3.77
N HIS A 132 13.34 6.74 3.27
CA HIS A 132 14.00 7.39 2.15
C HIS A 132 13.45 6.75 0.87
N PHE A 133 12.72 7.54 0.06
CA PHE A 133 12.13 7.04 -1.17
C PHE A 133 13.10 7.17 -2.34
N ILE A 134 12.95 6.30 -3.33
CA ILE A 134 13.68 6.37 -4.59
C ILE A 134 12.96 7.36 -5.52
N HIS A 135 13.70 8.29 -6.09
CA HIS A 135 13.23 9.24 -7.09
C HIS A 135 14.24 9.31 -8.23
N ASN A 136 13.77 9.17 -9.47
CA ASN A 136 14.62 9.13 -10.68
C ASN A 136 15.80 8.12 -10.64
N GLY A 137 15.69 7.07 -9.83
CA GLY A 137 16.69 6.01 -9.70
C GLY A 137 17.67 6.19 -8.53
N GLU A 138 17.57 7.30 -7.80
CA GLU A 138 18.44 7.63 -6.66
C GLU A 138 17.64 7.64 -5.36
N ILE A 139 18.31 7.35 -4.24
CA ILE A 139 17.70 7.47 -2.92
C ILE A 139 17.61 8.95 -2.59
N GLY A 140 16.40 9.48 -2.47
CA GLY A 140 16.16 10.85 -2.08
C GLY A 140 16.22 11.07 -0.57
N ASP A 141 15.90 12.31 -0.19
CA ASP A 141 15.83 12.71 1.22
C ASP A 141 14.82 11.88 2.01
N GLN A 142 15.01 11.91 3.33
CA GLN A 142 14.06 11.32 4.25
C GLN A 142 12.67 11.96 4.05
N ALA A 143 11.63 11.14 4.00
CA ALA A 143 10.28 11.66 3.87
C ALA A 143 9.96 12.70 4.97
N ARG A 144 9.33 13.81 4.58
CA ARG A 144 9.03 14.91 5.52
C ARG A 144 8.05 14.49 6.61
N ASN A 145 7.04 13.71 6.24
CA ASN A 145 5.98 13.23 7.14
C ASN A 145 6.35 11.88 7.74
N ASP A 146 5.83 11.59 8.93
CA ASP A 146 5.81 10.23 9.45
C ASP A 146 4.93 9.32 8.60
N TYR A 147 5.21 8.01 8.67
CA TYR A 147 4.48 6.99 7.93
C TYR A 147 3.97 5.91 8.87
N ILE A 148 2.92 5.23 8.41
CA ILE A 148 2.35 4.05 9.06
C ILE A 148 2.16 2.94 8.03
N LEU A 149 2.18 1.71 8.53
CA LEU A 149 1.62 0.57 7.86
C LEU A 149 0.20 0.32 8.35
N LEU A 150 -0.74 0.21 7.41
CA LEU A 150 -2.05 -0.37 7.64
C LEU A 150 -2.00 -1.85 7.26
N VAL A 151 -2.39 -2.72 8.19
CA VAL A 151 -2.44 -4.16 7.97
C VAL A 151 -3.86 -4.65 8.14
N PHE A 152 -4.48 -5.00 7.02
CA PHE A 152 -5.76 -5.70 7.00
C PHE A 152 -5.46 -7.18 7.01
N ARG A 153 -5.91 -7.89 8.05
CA ARG A 153 -5.66 -9.33 8.22
C ARG A 153 -6.84 -10.15 7.68
N LYS A 154 -6.55 -11.21 6.94
CA LYS A 154 -7.54 -12.23 6.62
C LYS A 154 -8.13 -12.77 7.93
N ARG A 155 -9.46 -12.75 8.02
CA ARG A 155 -10.22 -13.21 9.17
C ARG A 155 -10.42 -14.72 9.04
N TYR A 156 -10.21 -15.46 10.12
CA TYR A 156 -10.62 -16.86 10.21
C TYR A 156 -11.99 -16.85 10.86
N ILE A 157 -13.00 -17.16 10.06
CA ILE A 157 -14.41 -17.23 10.45
C ILE A 157 -14.77 -18.71 10.52
#